data_AF-A0A8J6E640-F1
#
_entry.id   AF-A0A8J6E640-F1
#
_cell.length_a   1.000
_cell.length_b   1.000
_cell.length_c   1.000
_cell.angle_alpha   90.00
_cell.angle_beta   90.00
_cell.angle_gamma   90.00
#
_symmetry.space_group_name_H-M   'P 1'
#
loop_
_entity.id
_entity.type
_entity.pdbx_description
1 polymer ?
#
loop_
_entity_poly.entity_id
_entity_poly.type
_entity_poly.pdbx_seq_one_letter_code
_entity_poly.pdbx_strand_id
1 'polypeptide(L)'
;MPSAAEIALQHFRKKPLKLNCAQTVLNACAHLTDIDSATFEASMTEYKAYGHGGHESGKCGAYYAACELLKGEKAVSGLTGIFTRGGSSIICDELREVNKMSCHDCVRTAAEYVEQHYKLDG
;
A
#
# COMPACT_ATOMS: atom_id res chain seq x y z
N MET A 1 15.86 -8.27 10.35
CA MET A 1 14.91 -7.15 10.53
C MET A 1 13.55 -7.66 10.10
N PRO A 2 12.44 -7.19 10.71
CA PRO A 2 11.11 -7.57 10.23
C PRO A 2 10.93 -7.13 8.78
N SER A 3 10.22 -7.93 8.00
CA SER A 3 9.79 -7.59 6.65
C SER A 3 8.83 -6.39 6.65
N ALA A 4 8.72 -5.72 5.50
CA ALA A 4 7.74 -4.65 5.31
C ALA A 4 6.31 -5.13 5.63
N ALA A 5 5.96 -6.37 5.31
CA ALA A 5 4.66 -6.96 5.64
C ALA A 5 4.43 -7.05 7.16
N GLU A 6 5.44 -7.51 7.91
CA GLU A 6 5.36 -7.61 9.36
C GLU A 6 5.20 -6.23 10.00
N ILE A 7 5.97 -5.23 9.56
CA ILE A 7 5.84 -3.84 10.03
C ILE A 7 4.44 -3.30 9.71
N ALA A 8 3.96 -3.52 8.49
CA ALA A 8 2.64 -3.08 8.05
C ALA A 8 1.53 -3.64 8.95
N LEU A 9 1.53 -4.95 9.19
CA LEU A 9 0.51 -5.62 10.00
C LEU A 9 0.60 -5.28 11.50
N GLN A 10 1.73 -4.77 11.98
CA GLN A 10 1.86 -4.25 13.34
C GLN A 10 1.14 -2.91 13.54
N HIS A 11 1.09 -2.06 12.50
CA HIS A 11 0.55 -0.70 12.61
C HIS A 11 -0.83 -0.52 11.97
N PHE A 12 -1.25 -1.42 11.07
CA PHE A 12 -2.56 -1.34 10.42
C PHE A 12 -3.70 -1.43 11.44
N ARG A 13 -4.46 -0.33 11.58
CA ARG A 13 -5.59 -0.19 12.51
C ARG A 13 -5.29 -0.54 13.97
N LYS A 14 -4.01 -0.65 14.36
CA LYS A 14 -3.53 -1.03 15.69
C LYS A 14 -2.87 0.15 16.40
N LYS A 15 -3.08 0.25 17.71
CA LYS A 15 -2.43 1.28 18.54
C LYS A 15 -0.90 1.06 18.59
N PRO A 16 -0.10 2.14 18.78
CA PRO A 16 -0.52 3.52 19.01
C PRO A 16 -0.88 4.29 17.74
N LEU A 17 -0.36 3.91 16.57
CA LEU A 17 -0.46 4.71 15.35
C LEU A 17 -1.84 4.64 14.66
N LYS A 18 -2.48 3.45 14.69
CA LYS A 18 -3.80 3.17 14.10
C LYS A 18 -3.89 3.64 12.63
N LEU A 19 -2.89 3.28 11.84
CA LEU A 19 -2.77 3.71 10.45
C LEU A 19 -3.84 3.08 9.56
N ASN A 20 -4.26 3.81 8.52
CA ASN A 20 -5.11 3.28 7.47
C ASN A 20 -4.29 2.52 6.40
N CYS A 21 -4.95 1.99 5.37
CA CYS A 21 -4.29 1.13 4.38
C CYS A 21 -3.17 1.82 3.59
N ALA A 22 -3.34 3.08 3.17
CA ALA A 22 -2.31 3.83 2.45
C ALA A 22 -1.15 4.20 3.38
N GLN A 23 -1.47 4.79 4.55
CA GLN A 23 -0.46 5.18 5.54
C GLN A 23 0.37 4.00 6.01
N THR A 24 -0.25 2.82 6.20
CA THR A 24 0.47 1.63 6.64
C THR A 24 1.52 1.19 5.61
N VAL A 25 1.18 1.14 4.32
CA VAL A 25 2.13 0.72 3.28
C VAL A 25 3.29 1.72 3.19
N LEU A 26 2.98 3.02 3.19
CA LEU A 26 4.00 4.08 3.20
C LEU A 26 4.93 3.95 4.42
N ASN A 27 4.36 3.85 5.62
CA ASN A 27 5.14 3.73 6.86
C ASN A 27 6.03 2.48 6.90
N ALA A 28 5.48 1.34 6.46
CA ALA A 28 6.22 0.08 6.47
C ALA A 28 7.38 0.07 5.46
N CYS A 29 7.21 0.71 4.32
CA CYS A 29 8.19 0.67 3.22
C CYS A 29 9.15 1.86 3.21
N ALA A 30 8.91 2.92 3.99
CA ALA A 30 9.74 4.13 3.97
C ALA A 30 11.24 3.87 4.19
N HIS A 31 11.60 2.87 4.99
CA HIS A 31 13.00 2.50 5.23
C HIS A 31 13.67 1.80 4.04
N LEU A 32 12.90 1.35 3.06
CA LEU A 32 13.38 0.71 1.83
C LEU A 32 13.56 1.71 0.71
N THR A 33 12.95 2.89 0.83
CA THR A 33 12.86 3.88 -0.24
C THR A 33 13.74 5.10 0.00
N ASP A 34 14.09 5.80 -1.07
CA ASP A 34 14.80 7.08 -1.02
C ASP A 34 13.85 8.27 -0.75
N ILE A 35 12.70 8.04 -0.12
CA ILE A 35 11.77 9.11 0.22
C ILE A 35 12.38 9.97 1.33
N ASP A 36 12.48 11.28 1.12
CA ASP A 36 12.95 12.18 2.15
C ASP A 36 11.88 12.41 3.22
N SER A 37 12.30 12.85 4.41
CA SER A 37 11.39 13.05 5.55
C SER A 37 10.28 14.06 5.28
N ALA A 38 10.52 15.10 4.47
CA ALA A 38 9.49 16.10 4.20
C ALA A 38 8.41 15.53 3.28
N THR A 39 8.80 14.80 2.23
CA THR A 39 7.87 14.07 1.35
C THR A 39 7.11 13.00 2.13
N PHE A 40 7.78 12.23 2.99
CA PHE A 40 7.14 11.22 3.84
C PHE A 40 6.03 11.82 4.72
N GLU A 41 6.30 12.92 5.44
CA GLU A 41 5.33 13.56 6.33
C GLU A 41 4.14 14.17 5.55
N ALA A 42 4.41 14.74 4.37
CA ALA A 42 3.37 15.26 3.49
C ALA A 42 2.42 14.14 3.03
N SER A 43 2.98 13.04 2.51
CA SER A 43 2.19 11.88 2.08
C SER A 43 1.46 11.21 3.25
N MET A 44 2.08 11.09 4.42
CA MET A 44 1.42 10.55 5.62
C MET A 44 0.21 11.38 6.06
N THR A 45 0.26 12.70 5.86
CA THR A 45 -0.83 13.63 6.15
C THR A 45 -1.94 13.50 5.12
N GLU A 46 -1.60 13.53 3.83
CA GLU A 46 -2.53 13.37 2.73
C GLU A 46 -3.28 12.02 2.81
N TYR A 47 -2.54 10.94 3.03
CA TYR A 47 -3.07 9.58 2.99
C TYR A 47 -4.06 9.29 4.12
N LYS A 48 -4.19 10.15 5.14
CA LYS A 48 -5.23 10.04 6.16
C LYS A 48 -6.63 9.95 5.54
N ALA A 49 -6.87 10.65 4.44
CA ALA A 49 -8.15 10.65 3.73
C ALA A 49 -8.41 9.39 2.90
N TYR A 50 -7.38 8.59 2.59
CA TYR A 50 -7.49 7.49 1.61
C TYR A 50 -7.99 6.16 2.20
N GLY A 51 -8.35 6.16 3.49
CA GLY A 51 -9.01 5.01 4.11
C GLY A 51 -10.35 4.70 3.44
N HIS A 52 -10.68 3.41 3.31
CA HIS A 52 -11.98 2.94 2.79
C HIS A 52 -12.34 3.46 1.38
N GLY A 53 -11.34 3.70 0.53
CA GLY A 53 -11.57 4.17 -0.84
C GLY A 53 -11.69 5.69 -0.95
N GLY A 54 -11.35 6.46 0.09
CA GLY A 54 -11.40 7.92 0.06
C GLY A 54 -10.34 8.60 -0.82
N HIS A 55 -9.56 7.84 -1.60
CA HIS A 55 -8.79 8.40 -2.71
C HIS A 55 -9.76 8.91 -3.79
N GLU A 56 -9.45 10.01 -4.47
CA GLU A 56 -10.35 10.64 -5.46
C GLU A 56 -10.86 9.67 -6.55
N SER A 57 -10.03 8.70 -6.90
CA SER A 57 -10.32 7.68 -7.91
C SER A 57 -10.94 6.39 -7.35
N GLY A 58 -11.30 6.33 -6.06
CA GLY A 58 -11.85 5.14 -5.39
C GLY A 58 -10.87 3.96 -5.23
N LYS A 59 -9.60 4.11 -5.62
CA LYS A 59 -8.59 3.05 -5.57
C LYS A 59 -8.34 2.60 -4.13
N CYS A 60 -7.95 1.34 -3.97
CA CYS A 60 -7.48 0.83 -2.68
C CYS A 60 -6.25 1.63 -2.22
N GLY A 61 -6.31 2.20 -1.02
CA GLY A 61 -5.21 3.02 -0.49
C GLY A 61 -3.87 2.27 -0.39
N ALA A 62 -3.89 0.98 -0.05
CA ALA A 62 -2.68 0.15 0.00
C ALA A 62 -2.04 -0.01 -1.40
N TYR A 63 -2.88 -0.28 -2.41
CA TYR A 63 -2.44 -0.37 -3.81
C TYR A 63 -1.86 0.96 -4.28
N TYR A 64 -2.57 2.06 -4.03
CA TYR A 64 -2.14 3.39 -4.44
C TYR A 64 -0.78 3.75 -3.84
N ALA A 65 -0.63 3.64 -2.52
CA ALA A 65 0.63 3.95 -1.84
C ALA A 65 1.80 3.09 -2.35
N ALA A 66 1.55 1.80 -2.63
CA ALA A 66 2.58 0.95 -3.22
C ALA A 66 2.96 1.40 -4.65
N CYS A 67 2.00 1.82 -5.48
CA CYS A 67 2.30 2.34 -6.81
C CYS A 67 3.17 3.59 -6.76
N GLU A 68 2.89 4.52 -5.84
CA GLU A 68 3.69 5.74 -5.66
C GLU A 68 5.13 5.43 -5.22
N LEU A 69 5.34 4.35 -4.46
CA LEU A 69 6.67 3.90 -4.06
C LEU A 69 7.41 3.14 -5.17
N LEU A 70 6.69 2.42 -6.04
CA LEU A 70 7.29 1.65 -7.13
C LEU A 70 7.66 2.57 -8.29
N LYS A 71 8.97 2.79 -8.49
CA LYS A 71 9.49 3.52 -9.65
C LYS A 71 9.51 2.61 -10.87
N GLY A 72 8.41 2.55 -11.64
CA GLY A 72 8.41 1.89 -12.96
C GLY A 72 7.11 1.23 -13.37
N GLU A 73 6.75 1.38 -14.64
CA GLU A 73 5.51 0.84 -15.22
C GLU A 73 5.41 -0.67 -15.09
N LYS A 74 6.53 -1.39 -15.24
CA LYS A 74 6.57 -2.86 -15.11
C LYS A 74 6.21 -3.32 -13.70
N ALA A 75 6.78 -2.68 -12.67
CA ALA A 75 6.50 -3.02 -11.29
C ALA A 75 5.04 -2.70 -10.93
N VAL A 76 4.53 -1.53 -11.34
CA VAL A 76 3.12 -1.14 -11.14
C VAL A 76 2.16 -2.09 -11.86
N SER A 77 2.47 -2.49 -13.09
CA SER A 77 1.68 -3.46 -13.86
C SER A 77 1.65 -4.84 -13.19
N GLY A 78 2.78 -5.30 -12.64
CA GLY A 78 2.84 -6.54 -11.87
C GLY A 78 1.95 -6.48 -10.61
N LEU A 79 2.00 -5.37 -9.85
CA LEU A 79 1.14 -5.16 -8.69
C LEU A 79 -0.34 -5.13 -9.08
N THR A 80 -0.67 -4.43 -10.17
CA THR A 80 -2.02 -4.40 -10.74
C THR A 80 -2.50 -5.81 -11.06
N GLY A 81 -1.65 -6.63 -11.67
CA GLY A 81 -1.93 -8.03 -11.96
C GLY A 81 -2.24 -8.85 -10.71
N ILE A 82 -1.55 -8.61 -9.59
CA ILE A 82 -1.82 -9.31 -8.33
C ILE A 82 -3.17 -8.91 -7.76
N PHE A 83 -3.47 -7.60 -7.70
CA PHE A 83 -4.75 -7.10 -7.18
C PHE A 83 -5.93 -7.55 -8.04
N THR A 84 -5.79 -7.53 -9.36
CA THR A 84 -6.84 -7.98 -10.28
C THR A 84 -7.01 -9.49 -10.30
N ARG A 85 -5.94 -10.30 -10.22
CA ARG A 85 -6.08 -11.77 -10.15
C ARG A 85 -6.58 -12.25 -8.79
N GLY A 86 -6.06 -11.69 -7.69
CA GLY A 86 -6.40 -12.09 -6.33
C GLY A 86 -7.69 -11.47 -5.81
N GLY A 87 -7.87 -10.16 -6.02
CA GLY A 87 -9.00 -9.37 -5.55
C GLY A 87 -10.08 -9.08 -6.59
N SER A 88 -9.84 -9.37 -7.88
CA SER A 88 -10.74 -9.03 -9.01
C SER A 88 -10.84 -7.53 -9.35
N SER A 89 -10.16 -6.64 -8.62
CA SER A 89 -10.14 -5.19 -8.90
C SER A 89 -8.96 -4.49 -8.21
N ILE A 90 -8.77 -3.20 -8.51
CA ILE A 90 -7.94 -2.25 -7.75
C ILE A 90 -8.78 -1.20 -6.99
N ILE A 91 -10.11 -1.19 -7.21
CA ILE A 91 -11.06 -0.26 -6.59
C ILE A 91 -11.46 -0.81 -5.23
N CYS A 92 -11.43 0.05 -4.20
CA CYS A 92 -11.62 -0.38 -2.81
C CYS A 92 -13.00 -0.97 -2.58
N ASP A 93 -14.03 -0.43 -3.22
CA ASP A 93 -15.42 -0.86 -3.04
C ASP A 93 -15.63 -2.23 -3.68
N GLU A 94 -15.20 -2.39 -4.92
CA GLU A 94 -15.26 -3.65 -5.66
C GLU A 94 -14.47 -4.76 -4.93
N LEU A 95 -13.28 -4.46 -4.41
CA LEU A 95 -12.49 -5.41 -3.61
C LEU A 95 -13.25 -5.89 -2.37
N ARG A 96 -13.97 -4.98 -1.69
CA ARG A 96 -14.77 -5.29 -0.51
C ARG A 96 -16.02 -6.10 -0.86
N GLU A 97 -16.68 -5.77 -1.96
CA GLU A 97 -17.89 -6.46 -2.43
C GLU A 97 -17.58 -7.89 -2.87
N VAL A 98 -16.50 -8.07 -3.65
CA VAL A 98 -16.05 -9.40 -4.09
C VAL A 98 -15.51 -10.23 -2.92
N ASN A 99 -14.93 -9.58 -1.91
CA ASN A 99 -14.45 -10.17 -0.66
C ASN A 99 -13.44 -11.33 -0.84
N LYS A 100 -12.70 -11.35 -1.96
CA LYS A 100 -11.58 -12.30 -2.18
C LYS A 100 -10.28 -11.84 -1.53
N MET A 101 -10.16 -10.55 -1.24
CA MET A 101 -8.97 -9.95 -0.64
C MET A 101 -9.38 -8.95 0.44
N SER A 102 -9.05 -9.26 1.69
CA SER A 102 -9.39 -8.38 2.81
C SER A 102 -8.48 -7.15 2.83
N CYS A 103 -8.84 -6.10 3.58
CA CYS A 103 -7.93 -4.96 3.75
C CYS A 103 -6.57 -5.37 4.37
N HIS A 104 -6.52 -6.42 5.19
CA HIS A 104 -5.26 -6.95 5.71
C HIS A 104 -4.43 -7.58 4.60
N ASP A 105 -5.07 -8.33 3.69
CA ASP A 105 -4.39 -8.93 2.54
C ASP A 105 -3.90 -7.86 1.57
N CYS A 106 -4.69 -6.82 1.31
CA CYS A 106 -4.26 -5.70 0.46
C CYS A 106 -2.99 -5.04 1.01
N VAL A 107 -2.98 -4.75 2.32
CA VAL A 107 -1.83 -4.11 2.99
C VAL A 107 -0.60 -5.02 2.99
N ARG A 108 -0.77 -6.29 3.36
CA ARG A 108 0.31 -7.29 3.36
C ARG A 108 0.91 -7.44 1.96
N THR A 109 0.06 -7.69 0.97
CA THR A 109 0.45 -7.91 -0.43
C THR A 109 1.17 -6.70 -1.01
N ALA A 110 0.65 -5.50 -0.77
CA ALA A 110 1.26 -4.26 -1.25
C ALA A 110 2.66 -4.04 -0.63
N ALA A 111 2.80 -4.22 0.69
CA ALA A 111 4.07 -4.05 1.38
C ALA A 111 5.11 -5.09 0.95
N GLU A 112 4.72 -6.38 0.87
CA GLU A 112 5.59 -7.47 0.38
C GLU A 112 6.08 -7.19 -1.05
N TYR A 113 5.19 -6.71 -1.92
CA TYR A 113 5.54 -6.45 -3.31
C TYR A 113 6.50 -5.27 -3.44
N VAL A 114 6.29 -4.18 -2.70
CA VAL A 114 7.24 -3.05 -2.69
C VAL A 114 8.62 -3.51 -2.21
N GLU A 115 8.69 -4.30 -1.13
CA GLU A 115 9.96 -4.81 -0.61
C GLU A 115 10.73 -5.66 -1.63
N GLN A 116 10.02 -6.46 -2.43
CA GLN A 116 10.63 -7.31 -3.45
C GLN A 116 11.07 -6.54 -4.70
N HIS A 117 10.40 -5.44 -5.03
CA HIS A 117 10.53 -4.78 -6.33
C HIS A 117 11.12 -3.37 -6.30
N TYR A 118 11.27 -2.72 -5.13
CA TYR A 118 11.78 -1.35 -5.06
C TYR A 118 13.20 -1.19 -5.63
N LYS A 119 14.06 -2.21 -5.52
CA LYS A 119 15.48 -2.16 -5.94
C LYS A 119 15.77 -2.84 -7.29
N LEU A 120 14.75 -3.30 -8.02
CA LEU A 120 14.94 -4.01 -9.30
C LEU A 120 14.92 -3.08 -10.52
N ASP A 121 14.49 -1.83 -10.35
CA ASP A 121 14.35 -0.83 -11.41
C ASP A 121 15.08 0.49 -11.08
N GLY A 122 15.97 0.48 -10.07
CA GLY A 122 16.78 1.63 -9.63
C GLY A 122 18.20 1.63 -10.17
#